data_AF-A0A523GKA1-F1
#
_entry.id   AF-A0A523GKA1-F1
#
_cell.length_a   1.000
_cell.length_b   1.000
_cell.length_c   1.000
_cell.angle_alpha   90.00
_cell.angle_beta   90.00
_cell.angle_gamma   90.00
#
_symmetry.space_group_name_H-M   'P 1'
#
loop_
_entity.id
_entity.type
_entity.pdbx_description
1 polymer ?
#
loop_
_entity_poly.entity_id
_entity_poly.type
_entity_poly.pdbx_seq_one_letter_code
_entity_poly.pdbx_strand_id
1 'polypeptide(L)'
;MAINWFKYSSPASFYSLAGKMIPIFSITAFALFVVGLYIGFFVAPTDFQQSEAYRIIFIHVPAAWMSMFLYLVMASWAAIGLAFNTRLSSMIATAIAPTGAMFTFLALWTGALWGKPMWGTWWVWDARLTSELILLFLYIGFMALQAAIDDPRRADKAGAVIALVGVVNIPIIYFSVKWWNTLHQGATVS
;
A
#
# COMPACT_ATOMS: atom_id res chain seq x y z
N MET A 1 34.60 1.09 17.29
CA MET A 1 34.19 1.82 16.08
C MET A 1 32.84 2.47 16.36
N ALA A 2 32.76 3.80 16.38
CA ALA A 2 31.49 4.50 16.63
C ALA A 2 30.59 4.40 15.40
N ILE A 3 29.38 3.86 15.56
CA ILE A 3 28.39 3.79 14.48
C ILE A 3 27.88 5.21 14.21
N ASN A 4 28.10 5.72 13.00
CA ASN A 4 27.51 6.99 12.57
C ASN A 4 26.09 6.75 12.06
N TRP A 5 25.12 6.92 12.95
CA TRP A 5 23.69 6.76 12.68
C TRP A 5 23.14 7.70 11.59
N PHE A 6 23.81 8.84 11.32
CA PHE A 6 23.35 9.87 10.37
C PHE A 6 24.01 9.79 8.99
N LYS A 7 24.87 8.78 8.75
CA LYS A 7 25.63 8.65 7.50
C LYS A 7 24.75 8.71 6.23
N TYR A 8 23.55 8.16 6.30
CA TYR A 8 22.61 8.07 5.18
C TYR A 8 21.41 9.03 5.29
N SER A 9 21.48 10.04 6.16
CA SER A 9 20.38 10.99 6.36
C SER A 9 20.28 12.07 5.28
N SER A 10 21.31 12.22 4.43
CA SER A 10 21.28 13.16 3.31
C SER A 10 20.91 12.47 1.99
N PRO A 11 20.17 13.12 1.08
CA PRO A 11 19.83 12.53 -0.21
C PRO A 11 21.05 12.09 -1.02
N ALA A 12 22.14 12.87 -1.00
CA ALA A 12 23.35 12.56 -1.76
C ALA A 12 24.03 11.26 -1.29
N SER A 13 24.15 11.06 0.03
CA SER A 13 24.74 9.83 0.57
C SER A 13 23.82 8.63 0.46
N PHE A 14 22.50 8.83 0.59
CA PHE A 14 21.52 7.76 0.44
C PHE A 14 21.36 7.30 -1.01
N TYR A 15 21.44 8.20 -1.99
CA TYR A 15 21.22 7.87 -3.41
C TYR A 15 22.18 6.78 -3.93
N SER A 16 23.47 6.86 -3.58
CA SER A 16 24.44 5.82 -3.95
C SER A 16 24.13 4.45 -3.34
N LEU A 17 23.68 4.44 -2.08
CA LEU A 17 23.28 3.21 -1.40
C LEU A 17 22.00 2.64 -2.05
N ALA A 18 20.99 3.47 -2.26
CA ALA A 18 19.73 3.09 -2.90
C ALA A 18 19.99 2.48 -4.29
N GLY A 19 20.84 3.11 -5.11
CA GLY A 19 21.21 2.59 -6.44
C GLY A 19 21.81 1.17 -6.40
N LYS A 20 22.59 0.84 -5.38
CA LYS A 20 23.16 -0.51 -5.20
C LYS A 20 22.13 -1.51 -4.66
N MET A 21 21.19 -1.05 -3.83
CA MET A 21 20.19 -1.90 -3.20
C MET A 21 19.00 -2.20 -4.10
N ILE A 22 18.62 -1.27 -4.99
CA ILE A 22 17.51 -1.43 -5.95
C ILE A 22 17.56 -2.78 -6.69
N PRO A 23 18.65 -3.16 -7.40
CA PRO A 23 18.65 -4.42 -8.15
C PRO A 23 18.47 -5.63 -7.24
N ILE A 24 19.09 -5.63 -6.05
CA ILE A 24 18.97 -6.73 -5.09
C ILE A 24 17.52 -6.88 -4.63
N PHE A 25 16.88 -5.78 -4.23
CA PHE A 25 15.49 -5.80 -3.78
C PHE A 25 14.52 -6.10 -4.92
N SER A 26 14.72 -5.56 -6.11
CA SER A 26 13.87 -5.83 -7.28
C SER A 26 13.95 -7.29 -7.71
N ILE A 27 15.16 -7.88 -7.79
CA ILE A 27 15.33 -9.29 -8.14
C ILE A 27 14.71 -10.19 -7.07
N THR A 28 14.96 -9.89 -5.79
CA THR A 28 14.40 -10.68 -4.68
C THR A 28 12.87 -10.60 -4.66
N ALA A 29 12.31 -9.39 -4.81
CA ALA A 29 10.87 -9.19 -4.87
C ALA A 29 10.25 -9.92 -6.06
N PHE A 30 10.87 -9.85 -7.24
CA PHE A 30 10.41 -10.56 -8.43
C PHE A 30 10.46 -12.08 -8.25
N ALA A 31 11.56 -12.61 -7.72
CA ALA A 31 11.70 -14.04 -7.47
C ALA A 31 10.64 -14.55 -6.48
N LEU A 32 10.45 -13.84 -5.35
CA LEU A 32 9.42 -14.19 -4.37
C LEU A 32 8.01 -14.06 -4.94
N PHE A 33 7.76 -13.06 -5.80
CA PHE A 33 6.50 -12.90 -6.49
C PHE A 33 6.20 -14.09 -7.42
N VAL A 34 7.16 -14.50 -8.24
CA VAL A 34 7.01 -15.67 -9.13
C VAL A 34 6.78 -16.95 -8.34
N VAL A 35 7.54 -17.18 -7.26
CA VAL A 35 7.35 -18.34 -6.39
C VAL A 35 5.97 -18.31 -5.73
N GLY A 36 5.54 -17.15 -5.22
CA GLY A 36 4.22 -16.98 -4.62
C GLY A 36 3.09 -17.26 -5.60
N LEU A 37 3.20 -16.78 -6.84
CA LEU A 37 2.24 -17.10 -7.91
C LEU A 37 2.23 -18.59 -8.22
N TYR A 38 3.40 -19.23 -8.35
CA TYR A 38 3.46 -20.67 -8.61
C TYR A 38 2.76 -21.47 -7.50
N ILE A 39 3.04 -21.14 -6.24
CA ILE A 39 2.42 -21.80 -5.09
C ILE A 39 0.91 -21.57 -5.09
N GLY A 40 0.46 -20.32 -5.25
CA GLY A 40 -0.96 -19.98 -5.20
C GLY A 40 -1.80 -20.57 -6.35
N PHE A 41 -1.25 -20.62 -7.57
CA PHE A 41 -2.00 -21.06 -8.75
C PHE A 41 -1.84 -22.54 -9.10
N PHE A 42 -0.73 -23.19 -8.73
CA PHE A 42 -0.45 -24.56 -9.17
C PHE A 42 -0.28 -25.56 -8.02
N VAL A 43 0.17 -25.12 -6.84
CA VAL A 43 0.42 -26.02 -5.70
C VAL A 43 -0.74 -26.05 -4.72
N ALA A 44 -1.35 -24.89 -4.44
CA ALA A 44 -2.47 -24.80 -3.52
C ALA A 44 -3.65 -25.66 -4.02
N PRO A 45 -4.31 -26.44 -3.16
CA PRO A 45 -5.52 -27.16 -3.55
C PRO A 45 -6.66 -26.17 -3.82
N THR A 46 -7.62 -26.59 -4.63
CA THR A 46 -8.87 -25.85 -4.81
C THR A 46 -9.68 -25.86 -3.51
N ASP A 47 -10.38 -24.77 -3.25
CA ASP A 47 -11.29 -24.74 -2.11
C ASP A 47 -12.56 -25.55 -2.41
N PHE A 48 -13.10 -26.23 -1.39
CA PHE A 48 -14.29 -27.07 -1.55
C PHE A 48 -15.56 -26.27 -1.89
N GLN A 49 -15.69 -25.04 -1.39
CA GLN A 49 -16.86 -24.19 -1.60
C GLN A 49 -16.65 -23.20 -2.77
N GLN A 50 -15.43 -22.69 -2.91
CA GLN A 50 -15.09 -21.63 -3.86
C GLN A 50 -14.37 -22.12 -5.12
N SER A 51 -14.04 -23.41 -5.20
CA SER A 51 -13.37 -24.04 -6.33
C SER A 51 -12.09 -23.26 -6.73
N GLU A 52 -11.88 -23.02 -8.02
CA GLU A 52 -10.74 -22.29 -8.57
C GLU A 52 -10.73 -20.79 -8.22
N ALA A 53 -11.90 -20.19 -7.99
CA ALA A 53 -12.01 -18.75 -7.75
C ALA A 53 -11.32 -18.33 -6.43
N TYR A 54 -11.18 -19.24 -5.47
CA TYR A 54 -10.38 -19.05 -4.25
C TYR A 54 -8.96 -18.55 -4.54
N ARG A 55 -8.32 -18.99 -5.64
CA ARG A 55 -6.93 -18.66 -5.93
C ARG A 55 -6.68 -17.16 -6.12
N ILE A 56 -7.71 -16.37 -6.43
CA ILE A 56 -7.62 -14.90 -6.53
C ILE A 56 -7.16 -14.28 -5.20
N ILE A 57 -7.51 -14.89 -4.07
CA ILE A 57 -7.14 -14.42 -2.72
C ILE A 57 -5.62 -14.33 -2.53
N PHE A 58 -4.83 -15.21 -3.17
CA PHE A 58 -3.37 -15.18 -3.10
C PHE A 58 -2.74 -13.92 -3.71
N ILE A 59 -3.49 -13.20 -4.56
CA ILE A 59 -3.10 -11.87 -5.04
C ILE A 59 -3.83 -10.79 -4.24
N HIS A 60 -5.14 -10.94 -4.06
CA HIS A 60 -6.00 -9.92 -3.48
C HIS A 60 -5.60 -9.55 -2.05
N VAL A 61 -5.43 -10.54 -1.16
CA VAL A 61 -5.17 -10.29 0.26
C VAL A 61 -3.79 -9.64 0.47
N PRO A 62 -2.69 -10.14 -0.13
CA PRO A 62 -1.41 -9.45 -0.07
C PRO A 62 -1.46 -8.04 -0.66
N ALA A 63 -2.20 -7.82 -1.75
CA ALA A 63 -2.35 -6.48 -2.34
C ALA A 63 -3.06 -5.51 -1.38
N ALA A 64 -4.14 -5.94 -0.73
CA ALA A 64 -4.85 -5.13 0.27
C ALA A 64 -3.99 -4.84 1.52
N TRP A 65 -3.14 -5.79 1.94
CA TRP A 65 -2.19 -5.53 3.03
C TRP A 65 -1.11 -4.53 2.62
N MET A 66 -0.54 -4.70 1.42
CA MET A 66 0.49 -3.80 0.91
C MET A 66 -0.03 -2.38 0.67
N SER A 67 -1.28 -2.22 0.22
CA SER A 67 -1.90 -0.91 0.03
C SER A 67 -1.92 -0.11 1.34
N MET A 68 -2.41 -0.72 2.42
CA MET A 68 -2.47 -0.12 3.75
C MET A 68 -1.08 0.09 4.37
N PHE A 69 -0.23 -0.93 4.31
CA PHE A 69 1.12 -0.88 4.88
C PHE A 69 1.96 0.24 4.27
N LEU A 70 1.97 0.34 2.93
CA LEU A 70 2.71 1.40 2.25
C LEU A 70 2.15 2.79 2.59
N TYR A 71 0.87 2.92 2.88
CA TYR A 71 0.28 4.20 3.25
C TYR A 71 0.77 4.63 4.63
N LEU A 72 0.81 3.68 5.58
CA LEU A 72 1.39 3.92 6.91
C LEU A 72 2.88 4.29 6.82
N VAL A 73 3.66 3.59 6.00
CA VAL A 73 5.08 3.91 5.79
C VAL A 73 5.25 5.29 5.15
N MET A 74 4.47 5.60 4.11
CA MET A 74 4.44 6.91 3.45
C MET A 74 4.13 8.02 4.45
N ALA A 75 3.06 7.86 5.26
CA ALA A 75 2.65 8.85 6.24
C ALA A 75 3.64 8.99 7.40
N SER A 76 4.32 7.90 7.79
CA SER A 76 5.39 7.95 8.79
C SER A 76 6.57 8.79 8.30
N TRP A 77 6.99 8.60 7.04
CA TRP A 77 8.01 9.44 6.42
C TRP A 77 7.56 10.88 6.24
N ALA A 78 6.29 11.10 5.92
CA ALA A 78 5.72 12.44 5.87
C ALA A 78 5.74 13.14 7.24
N ALA A 79 5.44 12.41 8.32
CA ALA A 79 5.56 12.89 9.71
C ALA A 79 6.99 13.31 10.05
N ILE A 80 7.97 12.45 9.74
CA ILE A 80 9.40 12.70 9.96
C ILE A 80 9.85 13.91 9.12
N GLY A 81 9.39 14.02 7.89
CA GLY A 81 9.66 15.15 6.99
C GLY A 81 9.16 16.48 7.55
N LEU A 82 7.96 16.51 8.14
CA LEU A 82 7.41 17.69 8.80
C LEU A 82 8.11 18.02 10.12
N ALA A 83 8.32 17.02 10.99
CA ALA A 83 8.87 17.21 12.32
C ALA A 83 10.35 17.64 12.29
N PHE A 84 11.16 17.01 11.43
CA PHE A 84 12.60 17.24 11.36
C PHE A 84 13.01 18.06 10.14
N ASN A 85 12.06 18.51 9.32
CA ASN A 85 12.31 19.32 8.14
C ASN A 85 13.29 18.66 7.13
N THR A 86 13.27 17.33 7.04
CA THR A 86 14.24 16.53 6.28
C THR A 86 13.80 16.30 4.84
N ARG A 87 14.63 16.69 3.86
CA ARG A 87 14.32 16.53 2.43
C ARG A 87 14.19 15.07 2.01
N LEU A 88 15.05 14.19 2.55
CA LEU A 88 15.04 12.77 2.21
C LEU A 88 13.71 12.10 2.56
N SER A 89 13.12 12.44 3.71
CA SER A 89 11.86 11.86 4.16
C SER A 89 10.71 12.16 3.21
N SER A 90 10.60 13.40 2.73
CA SER A 90 9.59 13.79 1.73
C SER A 90 9.83 13.09 0.39
N MET A 91 11.09 12.93 -0.03
CA MET A 91 11.42 12.16 -1.25
C MET A 91 10.99 10.69 -1.13
N ILE A 92 11.20 10.07 0.04
CA ILE A 92 10.78 8.68 0.28
C ILE A 92 9.25 8.57 0.26
N ALA A 93 8.53 9.47 0.94
CA ALA A 93 7.06 9.48 0.91
C ALA A 93 6.53 9.59 -0.54
N THR A 94 7.14 10.46 -1.35
CA THR A 94 6.81 10.63 -2.77
C THR A 94 7.06 9.37 -3.57
N ALA A 95 8.19 8.69 -3.34
CA ALA A 95 8.55 7.47 -4.05
C ALA A 95 7.64 6.28 -3.71
N ILE A 96 7.06 6.25 -2.50
CA ILE A 96 6.16 5.18 -2.07
C ILE A 96 4.78 5.29 -2.72
N ALA A 97 4.28 6.53 -2.91
CA ALA A 97 2.89 6.78 -3.28
C ALA A 97 2.41 6.03 -4.55
N PRO A 98 3.18 5.97 -5.67
CA PRO A 98 2.74 5.24 -6.86
C PRO A 98 2.60 3.73 -6.62
N THR A 99 3.53 3.12 -5.87
CA THR A 99 3.48 1.69 -5.54
C THR A 99 2.31 1.38 -4.62
N GLY A 100 2.06 2.24 -3.63
CA GLY A 100 0.88 2.14 -2.76
C GLY A 100 -0.43 2.21 -3.55
N ALA A 101 -0.56 3.20 -4.44
CA ALA A 101 -1.73 3.35 -5.32
C ALA A 101 -1.95 2.12 -6.21
N MET A 102 -0.88 1.56 -6.78
CA MET A 102 -0.92 0.34 -7.59
C MET A 102 -1.49 -0.83 -6.79
N PHE A 103 -1.04 -1.04 -5.55
CA PHE A 103 -1.56 -2.11 -4.70
C PHE A 103 -3.02 -1.88 -4.30
N THR A 104 -3.42 -0.63 -4.00
CA THR A 104 -4.84 -0.32 -3.73
C THR A 104 -5.71 -0.62 -4.95
N PHE A 105 -5.26 -0.23 -6.15
CA PHE A 105 -5.98 -0.55 -7.39
C PHE A 105 -6.07 -2.07 -7.61
N LEU A 106 -4.98 -2.80 -7.45
CA LEU A 106 -4.97 -4.26 -7.56
C LEU A 106 -5.90 -4.91 -6.54
N ALA A 107 -5.94 -4.42 -5.30
CA ALA A 107 -6.84 -4.91 -4.27
C ALA A 107 -8.32 -4.71 -4.68
N LEU A 108 -8.69 -3.50 -5.10
CA LEU A 108 -10.05 -3.20 -5.58
C LEU A 108 -10.44 -4.05 -6.80
N TRP A 109 -9.54 -4.16 -7.77
CA TRP A 109 -9.77 -4.91 -9.00
C TRP A 109 -9.94 -6.40 -8.75
N THR A 110 -8.98 -7.01 -8.06
CA THR A 110 -9.04 -8.44 -7.74
C THR A 110 -10.17 -8.78 -6.75
N GLY A 111 -10.50 -7.85 -5.85
CA GLY A 111 -11.64 -7.97 -4.94
C GLY A 111 -12.96 -8.00 -5.69
N ALA A 112 -13.14 -7.14 -6.69
CA ALA A 112 -14.32 -7.17 -7.55
C ALA A 112 -14.40 -8.48 -8.35
N LEU A 113 -13.27 -8.95 -8.91
CA LEU A 113 -13.20 -10.22 -9.64
C LEU A 113 -13.60 -11.42 -8.79
N TRP A 114 -13.17 -11.44 -7.52
CA TRP A 114 -13.54 -12.49 -6.58
C TRP A 114 -14.97 -12.32 -6.04
N GLY A 115 -15.45 -11.09 -5.85
CA GLY A 115 -16.79 -10.80 -5.34
C GLY A 115 -17.90 -11.28 -6.28
N LYS A 116 -17.71 -11.24 -7.60
CA LYS A 116 -18.73 -11.67 -8.56
C LYS A 116 -19.17 -13.13 -8.40
N PRO A 117 -18.27 -14.14 -8.41
CA PRO A 117 -18.66 -15.53 -8.20
C PRO A 117 -19.11 -15.82 -6.76
N MET A 118 -18.59 -15.10 -5.76
CA MET A 118 -18.89 -15.40 -4.35
C MET A 118 -20.19 -14.78 -3.84
N TRP A 119 -20.49 -13.55 -4.27
CA TRP A 119 -21.57 -12.74 -3.74
C TRP A 119 -22.53 -12.23 -4.82
N GLY A 120 -22.33 -12.60 -6.09
CA GLY A 120 -23.19 -12.23 -7.21
C GLY A 120 -22.99 -10.80 -7.74
N THR A 121 -22.12 -10.00 -7.11
CA THR A 121 -21.87 -8.59 -7.45
C THR A 121 -20.39 -8.25 -7.48
N TRP A 122 -20.01 -7.30 -8.34
CA TRP A 122 -18.65 -6.77 -8.44
C TRP A 122 -18.37 -5.70 -7.39
N TRP A 123 -19.42 -5.05 -6.88
CA TRP A 123 -19.30 -3.92 -5.97
C TRP A 123 -20.50 -3.84 -5.04
N VAL A 124 -20.22 -3.47 -3.80
CA VAL A 124 -21.21 -2.97 -2.83
C VAL A 124 -20.61 -1.77 -2.12
N TRP A 125 -21.45 -0.82 -1.72
CA TRP A 125 -21.03 0.37 -0.98
C TRP A 125 -20.92 0.07 0.52
N ASP A 126 -20.15 -0.96 0.87
CA ASP A 126 -19.87 -1.29 2.27
C ASP A 126 -18.67 -0.52 2.82
N ALA A 127 -18.48 -0.58 4.13
CA ALA A 127 -17.43 0.17 4.81
C ALA A 127 -16.02 -0.19 4.31
N ARG A 128 -15.78 -1.46 3.94
CA ARG A 128 -14.46 -1.92 3.51
C ARG A 128 -14.12 -1.48 2.09
N LEU A 129 -15.00 -1.77 1.13
CA LEU A 129 -14.79 -1.38 -0.27
C LEU A 129 -14.72 0.13 -0.42
N THR A 130 -15.60 0.85 0.28
CA THR A 130 -15.61 2.32 0.25
C THR A 130 -14.33 2.90 0.85
N SER A 131 -13.86 2.38 1.99
CA SER A 131 -12.62 2.88 2.61
C SER A 131 -11.36 2.51 1.81
N GLU A 132 -11.32 1.35 1.15
CA GLU A 132 -10.23 0.99 0.23
C GLU A 132 -10.24 1.88 -1.02
N LEU A 133 -11.42 2.25 -1.55
CA LEU A 133 -11.53 3.23 -2.64
C LEU A 133 -11.07 4.63 -2.20
N ILE A 134 -11.44 5.05 -0.99
CA ILE A 134 -10.94 6.30 -0.41
C ILE A 134 -9.42 6.26 -0.29
N LEU A 135 -8.83 5.12 0.08
CA LEU A 135 -7.37 4.96 0.11
C LEU A 135 -6.72 5.22 -1.26
N LEU A 136 -7.33 4.72 -2.34
CA LEU A 136 -6.85 4.97 -3.70
C LEU A 136 -6.87 6.46 -4.02
N PHE A 137 -7.97 7.14 -3.69
CA PHE A 137 -8.08 8.58 -3.86
C PHE A 137 -7.13 9.38 -2.97
N LEU A 138 -6.81 8.90 -1.78
CA LEU A 138 -5.80 9.54 -0.92
C LEU A 138 -4.40 9.45 -1.55
N TYR A 139 -4.02 8.30 -2.12
CA TYR A 139 -2.76 8.18 -2.86
C TYR A 139 -2.72 9.08 -4.09
N ILE A 140 -3.77 9.06 -4.91
CA ILE A 140 -3.87 9.90 -6.11
C ILE A 140 -3.85 11.38 -5.71
N GLY A 141 -4.61 11.75 -4.68
CA GLY A 141 -4.67 13.11 -4.17
C GLY A 141 -3.32 13.60 -3.65
N PHE A 142 -2.57 12.75 -2.96
CA PHE A 142 -1.20 13.05 -2.54
C PHE A 142 -0.28 13.29 -3.74
N MET A 143 -0.29 12.41 -4.75
CA MET A 143 0.53 12.56 -5.96
C MET A 143 0.14 13.80 -6.77
N ALA A 144 -1.17 14.04 -6.94
CA ALA A 144 -1.70 15.19 -7.66
C ALA A 144 -1.35 16.50 -6.96
N LEU A 145 -1.47 16.56 -5.63
CA LEU A 145 -1.10 17.75 -4.86
C LEU A 145 0.39 18.06 -4.95
N GLN A 146 1.23 17.03 -4.92
CA GLN A 146 2.67 17.22 -5.13
C GLN A 146 3.00 17.72 -6.54
N ALA A 147 2.32 17.21 -7.56
CA ALA A 147 2.52 17.65 -8.93
C ALA A 147 1.95 19.06 -9.21
N ALA A 148 0.94 19.50 -8.45
CA ALA A 148 0.26 20.78 -8.66
C ALA A 148 0.96 21.99 -8.03
N ILE A 149 1.97 21.78 -7.18
CA ILE A 149 2.68 22.85 -6.47
C ILE A 149 4.13 22.93 -6.98
N ASP A 150 4.48 24.07 -7.60
CA ASP A 150 5.81 24.27 -8.19
C ASP A 150 6.95 24.27 -7.15
N ASP A 151 6.73 24.88 -5.98
CA ASP A 151 7.71 24.87 -4.90
C ASP A 151 7.74 23.48 -4.23
N PRO A 152 8.83 22.69 -4.39
CA PRO A 152 8.88 21.34 -3.89
C PRO A 152 8.76 21.26 -2.37
N ARG A 153 9.21 22.28 -1.63
CA ARG A 153 9.16 22.30 -0.16
C ARG A 153 7.75 22.61 0.33
N ARG A 154 7.02 23.44 -0.41
CA ARG A 154 5.59 23.68 -0.15
C ARG A 154 4.76 22.45 -0.52
N ALA A 155 5.08 21.81 -1.64
CA ALA A 155 4.47 20.54 -2.08
C ALA A 155 4.65 19.44 -1.03
N ASP A 156 5.88 19.25 -0.53
CA ASP A 156 6.21 18.29 0.53
C ASP A 156 5.31 18.48 1.76
N LYS A 157 5.16 19.73 2.23
CA LYS A 157 4.38 20.06 3.43
C LYS A 157 2.89 19.81 3.21
N ALA A 158 2.36 20.24 2.07
CA ALA A 158 0.95 20.08 1.74
C ALA A 158 0.59 18.59 1.58
N GLY A 159 1.42 17.84 0.85
CA GLY A 159 1.30 16.38 0.73
C GLY A 159 1.38 15.68 2.08
N ALA A 160 2.30 16.10 2.95
CA ALA A 160 2.45 15.48 4.26
C ALA A 160 1.23 15.67 5.18
N VAL A 161 0.56 16.83 5.13
CA VAL A 161 -0.69 17.05 5.86
C VAL A 161 -1.78 16.09 5.39
N ILE A 162 -1.98 15.95 4.07
CA ILE A 162 -2.97 15.00 3.53
C ILE A 162 -2.62 13.55 3.91
N ALA A 163 -1.35 13.17 3.78
CA ALA A 163 -0.92 11.83 4.14
C ALA A 163 -1.25 11.51 5.60
N LEU A 164 -0.93 12.42 6.53
CA LEU A 164 -1.20 12.26 7.96
C LEU A 164 -2.70 12.19 8.30
N VAL A 165 -3.51 13.07 7.72
CA VAL A 165 -4.97 13.03 7.92
C VAL A 165 -5.53 11.71 7.36
N GLY A 166 -5.07 11.29 6.19
CA GLY A 166 -5.52 10.05 5.55
C GLY A 166 -5.12 8.77 6.29
N VAL A 167 -4.15 8.80 7.22
CA VAL A 167 -3.80 7.62 8.04
C VAL A 167 -4.99 7.12 8.84
N VAL A 168 -5.92 8.00 9.21
CA VAL A 168 -7.16 7.63 9.91
C VAL A 168 -8.00 6.64 9.10
N ASN A 169 -7.87 6.61 7.77
CA ASN A 169 -8.56 5.65 6.92
C ASN A 169 -8.06 4.20 7.13
N ILE A 170 -6.81 4.00 7.53
CA ILE A 170 -6.22 2.66 7.73
C ILE A 170 -6.93 1.84 8.82
N PRO A 171 -7.15 2.34 10.05
CA PRO A 171 -7.92 1.61 11.05
C PRO A 171 -9.38 1.41 10.60
N ILE A 172 -9.96 2.33 9.82
CA ILE A 172 -11.31 2.14 9.24
C ILE A 172 -11.34 0.93 8.32
N ILE A 173 -10.38 0.79 7.40
CA ILE A 173 -10.28 -0.39 6.51
C ILE A 173 -10.07 -1.65 7.34
N TYR A 174 -9.10 -1.65 8.26
CA TYR A 174 -8.72 -2.84 9.02
C TYR A 174 -9.87 -3.33 9.92
N PHE A 175 -10.48 -2.42 10.69
CA PHE A 175 -11.56 -2.75 11.61
C PHE A 175 -12.95 -2.72 10.98
N SER A 176 -13.08 -2.41 9.69
CA SER A 176 -14.37 -2.40 8.96
C SER A 176 -15.22 -3.65 9.18
N VAL A 177 -14.59 -4.84 9.21
CA VAL A 177 -15.27 -6.13 9.45
C VAL A 177 -15.69 -6.36 10.90
N LYS A 178 -15.15 -5.60 11.85
CA LYS A 178 -15.55 -5.66 13.27
C LYS A 178 -16.59 -4.59 13.60
N TRP A 179 -16.49 -3.43 12.96
CA TRP A 179 -17.35 -2.28 13.25
C TRP A 179 -18.67 -2.31 12.48
N TRP A 180 -18.71 -2.92 11.29
CA TRP A 180 -19.92 -3.02 10.49
C TRP A 180 -20.22 -4.44 10.03
N ASN A 181 -21.51 -4.71 9.82
CA ASN A 181 -21.96 -5.90 9.08
C ASN A 181 -21.59 -5.69 7.61
N THR A 182 -20.62 -6.46 7.12
CA THR A 182 -20.15 -6.40 5.73
C THR A 182 -20.25 -7.78 5.10
N LEU A 183 -20.19 -7.86 3.77
CA LEU A 183 -20.06 -9.16 3.09
C LEU A 183 -18.70 -9.82 3.36
N HIS A 184 -17.73 -9.04 3.83
CA HIS A 184 -16.38 -9.49 4.05
C HIS A 184 -16.27 -10.34 5.32
N GLN A 185 -15.56 -11.46 5.18
CA GLN A 185 -15.25 -12.35 6.28
C GLN A 185 -14.28 -11.68 7.28
N GLY A 186 -14.31 -12.16 8.52
CA GLY A 186 -13.37 -11.74 9.57
C GLY A 186 -11.90 -12.04 9.20
N ALA A 187 -10.96 -11.48 9.96
CA ALA A 187 -9.54 -11.62 9.69
C ALA A 187 -9.10 -13.11 9.71
N THR A 188 -8.45 -13.56 8.64
CA THR A 188 -7.88 -14.92 8.52
C THR A 188 -6.52 -15.05 9.21
N VAL A 189 -5.87 -13.92 9.51
CA VAL A 189 -4.58 -13.84 10.22
C VAL A 189 -4.76 -12.91 11.43
N SER A 190 -4.42 -13.38 12.62
CA SER A 190 -4.58 -12.69 13.92
C SER A 190 -3.27 -12.14 14.46
#